data_AF-A0A2A4YNA3-F1
#
_entry.id   AF-A0A2A4YNA3-F1
#
_cell.length_a   1.000
_cell.length_b   1.000
_cell.length_c   1.000
_cell.angle_alpha   90.00
_cell.angle_beta   90.00
_cell.angle_gamma   90.00
#
_symmetry.space_group_name_H-M   'P 1'
#
loop_
_entity.id
_entity.type
_entity.pdbx_description
1 polymer ?
#
loop_
_entity_poly.entity_id
_entity_poly.type
_entity_poly.pdbx_seq_one_letter_code
_entity_poly.pdbx_strand_id
1 'polypeptide(L)'
;MDFEDIRPYRDDEFHKIITELFEIQPLMATIDNYLEDFTLPEIKKMMLSFDTIQEFQSKMVCQFISKIIDRSVNNFSYDGILKLDKNESYLLLSNHRDIVLDSALINYCLNDREYNTSEIAIGDNLLSKDWIKKLVRINKSFIVKRNIPKQEMLPSSQNLSAYIDYTLKEKKQSVWIAQREGRAKDGFDKTNPGLLKMFGMAAKDNLLDHLISLNITPVSIAYELDPCDGFKVPELIKKEAGEEYIKAKGEDEKNMLLGIQGNKGNVHLQFGTPINEKIKEFSAIKNRNELLKNIAGVIDREIYKNYHLWNSNYVAYDVLHSSTKYVSKYDKNGKEQFLDYMNSKLGNLVGDNQAENIFLQMYANPTINAEATKQFQKLIK
;
A
#
# COMPACT_ATOMS: atom_id res chain seq x y z
N MET A 1 5.17 27.14 -7.29
CA MET A 1 5.76 25.90 -7.82
C MET A 1 4.79 25.36 -8.85
N ASP A 2 5.29 24.83 -9.96
CA ASP A 2 4.46 24.18 -10.98
C ASP A 2 4.52 22.66 -10.76
N PHE A 3 3.37 22.05 -10.48
CA PHE A 3 3.22 20.62 -10.24
C PHE A 3 2.35 19.94 -11.30
N GLU A 4 2.02 20.62 -12.40
CA GLU A 4 1.04 20.17 -13.42
C GLU A 4 1.35 18.78 -13.99
N ASP A 5 2.64 18.43 -14.05
CA ASP A 5 3.14 17.18 -14.58
C ASP A 5 2.88 15.96 -13.67
N ILE A 6 2.76 16.17 -12.35
CA ILE A 6 2.60 15.10 -11.37
C ILE A 6 1.29 15.16 -10.57
N ARG A 7 0.66 16.33 -10.40
CA ARG A 7 -0.49 16.50 -9.49
C ARG A 7 -1.72 15.68 -9.92
N PRO A 8 -2.65 15.36 -9.00
CA PRO A 8 -3.99 14.90 -9.35
C PRO A 8 -4.80 16.01 -10.04
N TYR A 9 -5.94 15.65 -10.61
CA TYR A 9 -6.89 16.65 -11.14
C TYR A 9 -7.50 17.49 -10.02
N ARG A 10 -8.03 18.66 -10.39
CA ARG A 10 -8.77 19.60 -9.54
C ARG A 10 -10.27 19.53 -9.87
N ASP A 11 -11.09 20.09 -8.99
CA ASP A 11 -12.55 20.05 -9.12
C ASP A 11 -13.05 20.73 -10.40
N ASP A 12 -12.38 21.77 -10.88
CA ASP A 12 -12.69 22.45 -12.15
C ASP A 12 -12.40 21.59 -13.39
N GLU A 13 -11.55 20.56 -13.26
CA GLU A 13 -11.25 19.59 -14.32
C GLU A 13 -12.22 18.39 -14.30
N PHE A 14 -12.97 18.19 -13.22
CA PHE A 14 -13.68 16.94 -12.92
C PHE A 14 -14.67 16.51 -14.01
N HIS A 15 -15.62 17.38 -14.34
CA HIS A 15 -16.71 17.08 -15.28
C HIS A 15 -16.20 16.68 -16.67
N LYS A 16 -15.14 17.37 -17.15
CA LYS A 16 -14.49 17.06 -18.42
C LYS A 16 -13.88 15.67 -18.38
N ILE A 17 -13.09 15.37 -17.36
CA ILE A 17 -12.38 14.09 -17.24
C ILE A 17 -13.36 12.92 -17.08
N ILE A 18 -14.40 13.07 -16.28
CA ILE A 18 -15.45 12.03 -16.15
C ILE A 18 -16.12 11.77 -17.49
N THR A 19 -16.51 12.82 -18.22
CA THR A 19 -17.14 12.66 -19.54
C THR A 19 -16.26 11.88 -20.50
N GLU A 20 -14.95 12.18 -20.55
CA GLU A 20 -13.99 11.46 -21.38
C GLU A 20 -13.81 10.00 -20.95
N LEU A 21 -13.81 9.72 -19.64
CA LEU A 21 -13.67 8.35 -19.11
C LEU A 21 -14.87 7.46 -19.45
N PHE A 22 -16.08 8.02 -19.56
CA PHE A 22 -17.29 7.27 -19.95
C PHE A 22 -17.25 6.74 -21.38
N GLU A 23 -16.38 7.27 -22.24
CA GLU A 23 -16.20 6.77 -23.61
C GLU A 23 -15.26 5.55 -23.68
N ILE A 24 -14.63 5.18 -22.54
CA ILE A 24 -13.66 4.08 -22.47
C ILE A 24 -14.36 2.76 -22.21
N GLN A 25 -14.64 2.00 -23.28
CA GLN A 25 -15.38 0.73 -23.22
C GLN A 25 -14.84 -0.29 -22.20
N PRO A 26 -13.53 -0.57 -22.08
CA PRO A 26 -13.02 -1.52 -21.09
C PRO A 26 -13.28 -1.07 -19.63
N LEU A 27 -13.25 0.25 -19.38
CA LEU A 27 -13.54 0.80 -18.06
C LEU A 27 -15.03 0.65 -17.75
N MET A 28 -15.90 0.99 -18.71
CA MET A 28 -17.35 0.89 -18.53
C MET A 28 -17.81 -0.55 -18.31
N ALA A 29 -17.26 -1.52 -19.03
CA ALA A 29 -17.54 -2.94 -18.81
C ALA A 29 -17.16 -3.40 -17.39
N THR A 30 -16.07 -2.85 -16.84
CA THR A 30 -15.65 -3.15 -15.46
C THR A 30 -16.60 -2.52 -14.44
N ILE A 31 -17.01 -1.27 -14.66
CA ILE A 31 -17.94 -0.57 -13.77
C ILE A 31 -19.29 -1.29 -13.74
N ASP A 32 -19.84 -1.65 -14.91
CA ASP A 32 -21.12 -2.36 -15.05
C ASP A 32 -21.13 -3.69 -14.28
N ASN A 33 -20.03 -4.46 -14.35
CA ASN A 33 -19.88 -5.74 -13.65
C ASN A 33 -19.81 -5.63 -12.11
N TYR A 34 -19.45 -4.47 -11.55
CA TYR A 34 -19.33 -4.30 -10.09
C TYR A 34 -20.46 -3.46 -9.48
N LEU A 35 -21.07 -2.58 -10.27
CA LEU A 35 -22.19 -1.73 -9.87
C LEU A 35 -23.49 -2.20 -10.56
N GLU A 36 -23.75 -3.51 -10.49
CA GLU A 36 -24.90 -4.18 -11.14
C GLU A 36 -26.27 -3.62 -10.72
N ASP A 37 -26.31 -2.92 -9.59
CA ASP A 37 -27.51 -2.25 -9.07
C ASP A 37 -27.91 -0.99 -9.90
N PHE A 38 -27.04 -0.51 -10.80
CA PHE A 38 -27.25 0.70 -11.59
C PHE A 38 -26.90 0.50 -13.06
N THR A 39 -27.65 1.13 -13.96
CA THR A 39 -27.30 1.18 -15.38
C THR A 39 -26.17 2.19 -15.64
N LEU A 40 -25.34 1.98 -16.67
CA LEU A 40 -24.28 2.93 -17.04
C LEU A 40 -24.78 4.39 -17.22
N PRO A 41 -25.95 4.67 -17.83
CA PRO A 41 -26.49 6.03 -17.88
C PRO A 41 -26.82 6.62 -16.50
N GLU A 42 -27.32 5.82 -15.56
CA GLU A 42 -27.57 6.27 -14.18
C GLU A 42 -26.28 6.58 -13.46
N ILE A 43 -25.26 5.72 -13.61
CA ILE A 43 -23.92 5.96 -13.05
C ILE A 43 -23.32 7.24 -13.65
N LYS A 44 -23.46 7.46 -14.97
CA LYS A 44 -23.00 8.70 -15.62
C LYS A 44 -23.68 9.93 -15.06
N LYS A 45 -25.01 9.89 -14.94
CA LYS A 45 -25.79 11.00 -14.38
C LYS A 45 -25.41 11.28 -12.92
N MET A 46 -25.23 10.23 -12.11
CA MET A 46 -24.80 10.34 -10.72
C MET A 46 -23.39 10.94 -10.61
N MET A 47 -22.42 10.44 -11.40
CA MET A 47 -21.06 10.95 -11.39
C MET A 47 -20.96 12.40 -11.83
N LEU A 48 -21.75 12.81 -12.82
CA LEU A 48 -21.83 14.20 -13.29
C LEU A 48 -22.65 15.12 -12.37
N SER A 49 -23.23 14.60 -11.29
CA SER A 49 -23.92 15.41 -10.28
C SER A 49 -23.03 15.83 -9.12
N PHE A 50 -21.78 15.34 -9.06
CA PHE A 50 -20.83 15.73 -8.02
C PHE A 50 -20.08 17.00 -8.41
N ASP A 51 -19.94 17.90 -7.45
CA ASP A 51 -19.23 19.16 -7.65
C ASP A 51 -17.74 19.06 -7.32
N THR A 52 -17.34 18.02 -6.57
CA THR A 52 -15.95 17.85 -6.12
C THR A 52 -15.42 16.43 -6.29
N ILE A 53 -14.10 16.32 -6.43
CA ILE A 53 -13.38 15.03 -6.44
C ILE A 53 -13.54 14.30 -5.11
N GLN A 54 -13.66 15.02 -3.99
CA GLN A 54 -13.93 14.41 -2.69
C GLN A 54 -15.27 13.67 -2.70
N GLU A 55 -16.33 14.28 -3.22
CA GLU A 55 -17.63 13.63 -3.35
C GLU A 55 -17.57 12.40 -4.25
N PHE A 56 -16.89 12.51 -5.40
CA PHE A 56 -16.67 11.36 -6.28
C PHE A 56 -15.98 10.20 -5.56
N GLN A 57 -14.89 10.47 -4.82
CA GLN A 57 -14.21 9.41 -4.07
C GLN A 57 -15.09 8.82 -2.96
N SER A 58 -15.79 9.67 -2.22
CA SER A 58 -16.59 9.26 -1.05
C SER A 58 -17.83 8.47 -1.46
N LYS A 59 -18.53 8.93 -2.50
CA LYS A 59 -19.84 8.41 -2.90
C LYS A 59 -19.75 7.31 -3.97
N MET A 60 -18.73 7.34 -4.84
CA MET A 60 -18.58 6.33 -5.90
C MET A 60 -17.40 5.39 -5.69
N VAL A 61 -16.19 5.93 -5.52
CA VAL A 61 -15.01 5.07 -5.42
C VAL A 61 -15.12 4.18 -4.19
N CYS A 62 -15.48 4.72 -3.02
CA CYS A 62 -15.65 3.92 -1.81
C CYS A 62 -16.81 2.93 -1.92
N GLN A 63 -17.89 3.25 -2.65
CA GLN A 63 -18.96 2.29 -2.92
C GLN A 63 -18.47 1.11 -3.77
N PHE A 64 -17.67 1.38 -4.79
CA PHE A 64 -17.03 0.35 -5.60
C PHE A 64 -16.07 -0.52 -4.78
N ILE A 65 -15.28 0.10 -3.89
CA ILE A 65 -14.40 -0.63 -2.96
C ILE A 65 -15.21 -1.50 -2.00
N SER A 66 -16.36 -1.02 -1.50
CA SER A 66 -17.27 -1.83 -0.67
C SER A 66 -17.69 -3.11 -1.39
N LYS A 67 -18.09 -3.02 -2.67
CA LYS A 67 -18.46 -4.19 -3.48
C LYS A 67 -17.28 -5.15 -3.69
N ILE A 68 -16.06 -4.65 -3.83
CA ILE A 68 -14.86 -5.50 -3.89
C ILE A 68 -14.65 -6.23 -2.57
N ILE A 69 -14.78 -5.54 -1.43
CA ILE A 69 -14.67 -6.14 -0.10
C ILE A 69 -15.71 -7.28 0.02
N ASP A 70 -16.98 -6.99 -0.25
CA ASP A 70 -18.07 -7.97 -0.16
C ASP A 70 -17.85 -9.23 -1.02
N ARG A 71 -17.21 -9.08 -2.18
CA ARG A 71 -16.97 -10.19 -3.12
C ARG A 71 -15.70 -10.99 -2.85
N SER A 72 -14.72 -10.43 -2.15
CA SER A 72 -13.35 -10.99 -2.13
C SER A 72 -12.66 -11.06 -0.77
N VAL A 73 -13.30 -10.55 0.28
CA VAL A 73 -12.81 -10.54 1.66
C VAL A 73 -13.84 -11.23 2.56
N ASN A 74 -13.40 -12.19 3.37
CA ASN A 74 -14.26 -12.90 4.31
C ASN A 74 -14.66 -12.01 5.49
N ASN A 75 -13.68 -11.33 6.10
CA ASN A 75 -13.91 -10.35 7.14
C ASN A 75 -12.97 -9.16 6.93
N PHE A 76 -13.54 -7.97 6.83
CA PHE A 76 -12.80 -6.72 6.76
C PHE A 76 -12.88 -6.00 8.11
N SER A 77 -11.74 -5.54 8.62
CA SER A 77 -11.68 -4.78 9.87
C SER A 77 -10.59 -3.72 9.82
N TYR A 78 -10.76 -2.67 10.61
CA TYR A 78 -9.72 -1.66 10.78
C TYR A 78 -9.84 -0.98 12.15
N ASP A 79 -8.72 -0.48 12.67
CA ASP A 79 -8.66 0.23 13.95
C ASP A 79 -7.57 1.32 13.95
N GLY A 80 -7.53 2.13 15.00
CA GLY A 80 -6.53 3.16 15.26
C GLY A 80 -6.82 4.50 14.61
N ILE A 81 -7.66 4.55 13.58
CA ILE A 81 -7.98 5.77 12.83
C ILE A 81 -8.53 6.90 13.72
N LEU A 82 -9.34 6.57 14.73
CA LEU A 82 -9.92 7.56 15.66
C LEU A 82 -8.89 8.25 16.56
N LYS A 83 -7.63 7.76 16.57
CA LYS A 83 -6.52 8.42 17.27
C LYS A 83 -5.92 9.57 16.44
N LEU A 84 -6.35 9.74 15.20
CA LEU A 84 -5.94 10.83 14.32
C LEU A 84 -6.97 11.97 14.41
N ASP A 85 -6.50 13.20 14.53
CA ASP A 85 -7.33 14.40 14.38
C ASP A 85 -7.78 14.55 12.92
N LYS A 86 -9.08 14.74 12.69
CA LYS A 86 -9.69 14.96 11.37
C LYS A 86 -9.26 16.28 10.71
N ASN A 87 -8.80 17.25 11.50
CA ASN A 87 -8.41 18.57 11.02
C ASN A 87 -6.92 18.66 10.65
N GLU A 88 -6.17 17.59 10.87
CA GLU A 88 -4.76 17.50 10.57
C GLU A 88 -4.51 16.62 9.34
N SER A 89 -3.38 16.86 8.68
CA SER A 89 -2.93 16.07 7.53
C SER A 89 -1.76 15.16 7.93
N TYR A 90 -1.77 13.94 7.41
CA TYR A 90 -0.78 12.91 7.74
C TYR A 90 -0.10 12.38 6.49
N LEU A 91 1.21 12.12 6.61
CA LEU A 91 1.91 11.26 5.66
C LEU A 91 1.76 9.81 6.10
N LEU A 92 0.72 9.15 5.57
CA LEU A 92 0.37 7.76 5.82
C LEU A 92 1.37 6.85 5.10
N LEU A 93 2.17 6.11 5.87
CA LEU A 93 3.19 5.20 5.34
C LEU A 93 2.83 3.76 5.64
N SER A 94 2.71 2.91 4.62
CA SER A 94 2.31 1.51 4.84
C SER A 94 3.26 0.49 4.24
N ASN A 95 3.18 -0.73 4.74
CA ASN A 95 3.59 -1.88 3.94
C ASN A 95 2.73 -1.99 2.68
N HIS A 96 3.20 -2.73 1.68
CA HIS A 96 2.56 -2.79 0.37
C HIS A 96 2.49 -4.23 -0.12
N ARG A 97 1.28 -4.77 -0.27
CA ARG A 97 0.97 -6.16 -0.57
C ARG A 97 0.20 -6.28 -1.88
N ASP A 98 -0.81 -5.42 -2.07
CA ASP A 98 -1.61 -5.33 -3.29
C ASP A 98 -1.29 -4.06 -4.08
N ILE A 99 -1.21 -4.16 -5.41
CA ILE A 99 -0.84 -3.01 -6.27
C ILE A 99 -1.87 -1.89 -6.20
N VAL A 100 -3.16 -2.22 -6.10
CA VAL A 100 -4.27 -1.26 -6.22
C VAL A 100 -4.99 -1.08 -4.89
N LEU A 101 -5.28 -2.17 -4.18
CA LEU A 101 -6.20 -2.14 -3.05
C LEU A 101 -5.62 -1.53 -1.79
N ASP A 102 -4.31 -1.50 -1.61
CA ASP A 102 -3.71 -0.96 -0.38
C ASP A 102 -4.10 0.50 -0.13
N SER A 103 -3.94 1.35 -1.15
CA SER A 103 -4.35 2.77 -1.07
C SER A 103 -5.85 2.94 -1.06
N ALA A 104 -6.57 2.08 -1.80
CA ALA A 104 -8.02 2.11 -1.88
C ALA A 104 -8.69 1.75 -0.54
N LEU A 105 -8.20 0.73 0.16
CA LEU A 105 -8.69 0.31 1.47
C LEU A 105 -8.36 1.34 2.55
N ILE A 106 -7.19 1.99 2.49
CA ILE A 106 -6.87 3.11 3.38
C ILE A 106 -7.85 4.26 3.18
N ASN A 107 -8.11 4.67 1.93
CA ASN A 107 -9.07 5.72 1.64
C ASN A 107 -10.51 5.33 1.98
N TYR A 108 -10.88 4.06 1.80
CA TYR A 108 -12.16 3.53 2.25
C TYR A 108 -12.32 3.68 3.78
N CYS A 109 -11.30 3.30 4.57
CA CYS A 109 -11.33 3.45 6.03
C CYS A 109 -11.41 4.92 6.46
N LEU A 110 -10.67 5.81 5.79
CA LEU A 110 -10.74 7.25 6.03
C LEU A 110 -12.17 7.77 5.78
N ASN A 111 -12.75 7.42 4.64
CA ASN A 111 -14.10 7.83 4.26
C ASN A 111 -15.17 7.27 5.22
N ASP A 112 -15.07 6.00 5.61
CA ASP A 112 -16.02 5.35 6.54
C ASP A 112 -16.07 6.02 7.92
N ARG A 113 -15.00 6.73 8.30
CA ARG A 113 -14.95 7.55 9.53
C ARG A 113 -15.07 9.05 9.26
N GLU A 114 -15.49 9.44 8.07
CA GLU A 114 -15.70 10.83 7.64
C GLU A 114 -14.42 11.69 7.74
N TYR A 115 -13.27 11.09 7.43
CA TYR A 115 -12.02 11.83 7.16
C TYR A 115 -11.94 12.11 5.66
N ASN A 116 -11.22 13.18 5.29
CA ASN A 116 -10.82 13.35 3.90
C ASN A 116 -9.95 12.19 3.44
N THR A 117 -10.25 11.66 2.27
CA THR A 117 -9.44 10.62 1.61
C THR A 117 -8.09 11.19 1.21
N SER A 118 -7.03 10.40 1.31
CA SER A 118 -5.66 10.80 1.00
C SER A 118 -5.35 10.89 -0.50
N GLU A 119 -4.37 11.72 -0.84
CA GLU A 119 -3.72 11.66 -2.15
C GLU A 119 -2.74 10.48 -2.23
N ILE A 120 -2.66 9.85 -3.39
CA ILE A 120 -2.01 8.56 -3.57
C ILE A 120 -0.74 8.73 -4.41
N ALA A 121 0.42 8.35 -3.88
CA ALA A 121 1.63 8.24 -4.68
C ALA A 121 1.57 7.01 -5.60
N ILE A 122 1.62 7.21 -6.92
CA ILE A 122 1.62 6.11 -7.91
C ILE A 122 2.80 6.20 -8.88
N GLY A 123 3.45 5.08 -9.17
CA GLY A 123 4.52 5.00 -10.16
C GLY A 123 3.98 5.13 -11.60
N ASP A 124 4.69 5.86 -12.45
CA ASP A 124 4.36 6.01 -13.87
C ASP A 124 4.44 4.71 -14.69
N ASN A 125 5.17 3.71 -14.20
CA ASN A 125 5.29 2.39 -14.83
C ASN A 125 3.94 1.65 -14.98
N LEU A 126 2.90 2.06 -14.23
CA LEU A 126 1.56 1.50 -14.31
C LEU A 126 0.64 2.27 -15.27
N LEU A 127 1.12 3.40 -15.83
CA LEU A 127 0.31 4.36 -16.59
C LEU A 127 0.52 4.22 -18.10
N SER A 128 0.52 2.97 -18.59
CA SER A 128 0.81 2.64 -19.99
C SER A 128 -0.22 3.15 -21.01
N LYS A 129 -1.45 3.46 -20.56
CA LYS A 129 -2.53 4.00 -21.39
C LYS A 129 -3.00 5.35 -20.84
N ASP A 130 -3.27 6.31 -21.72
CA ASP A 130 -3.68 7.66 -21.33
C ASP A 130 -4.92 7.70 -20.44
N TRP A 131 -5.91 6.84 -20.71
CA TRP A 131 -7.11 6.78 -19.88
C TRP A 131 -6.83 6.24 -18.46
N ILE A 132 -5.81 5.39 -18.27
CA ILE A 132 -5.39 4.94 -16.94
C ILE A 132 -4.79 6.13 -16.18
N LYS A 133 -3.93 6.92 -16.84
CA LYS A 133 -3.40 8.16 -16.26
C LYS A 133 -4.53 9.11 -15.85
N LYS A 134 -5.58 9.25 -16.67
CA LYS A 134 -6.76 10.06 -16.31
C LYS A 134 -7.49 9.50 -15.09
N LEU A 135 -7.74 8.18 -15.09
CA LEU A 135 -8.45 7.49 -14.02
C LEU A 135 -7.75 7.60 -12.65
N VAL A 136 -6.43 7.41 -12.60
CA VAL A 136 -5.71 7.50 -11.32
C VAL A 136 -5.62 8.94 -10.82
N ARG A 137 -5.42 9.92 -11.73
CA ARG A 137 -5.34 11.35 -11.36
C ARG A 137 -6.68 11.91 -10.89
N ILE A 138 -7.80 11.46 -11.46
CA ILE A 138 -9.13 11.86 -10.96
C ILE A 138 -9.41 11.21 -9.60
N ASN A 139 -8.80 10.06 -9.34
CA ASN A 139 -8.81 9.38 -8.05
C ASN A 139 -7.67 9.86 -7.11
N LYS A 140 -7.40 11.18 -7.10
CA LYS A 140 -6.39 11.84 -6.24
C LYS A 140 -4.96 11.27 -6.30
N SER A 141 -4.57 10.55 -7.36
CA SER A 141 -3.21 10.03 -7.46
C SER A 141 -2.26 11.07 -8.08
N PHE A 142 -1.10 11.25 -7.45
CA PHE A 142 0.01 12.00 -8.02
C PHE A 142 1.13 11.07 -8.49
N ILE A 143 1.84 11.49 -9.54
CA ILE A 143 2.74 10.62 -10.30
C ILE A 143 4.16 10.70 -9.76
N VAL A 144 4.71 9.54 -9.43
CA VAL A 144 6.12 9.31 -9.13
C VAL A 144 6.79 8.82 -10.43
N LYS A 145 7.64 9.65 -11.02
CA LYS A 145 8.37 9.30 -12.25
C LYS A 145 9.43 8.24 -11.94
N ARG A 146 9.45 7.13 -12.67
CA ARG A 146 10.40 6.02 -12.49
C ARG A 146 11.26 5.84 -13.73
N ASN A 147 12.42 5.22 -13.55
CA ASN A 147 13.37 4.92 -14.64
C ASN A 147 13.79 6.13 -15.49
N ILE A 148 13.80 7.33 -14.90
CA ILE A 148 14.23 8.55 -15.58
C ILE A 148 15.77 8.64 -15.65
N PRO A 149 16.33 9.40 -16.61
CA PRO A 149 17.77 9.62 -16.71
C PRO A 149 18.36 10.13 -15.39
N LYS A 150 19.60 9.71 -15.06
CA LYS A 150 20.27 10.09 -13.79
C LYS A 150 20.31 11.60 -13.53
N GLN A 151 20.40 12.40 -14.60
CA GLN A 151 20.41 13.86 -14.52
C GLN A 151 19.06 14.45 -14.05
N GLU A 152 17.95 13.74 -14.31
CA GLU A 152 16.59 14.16 -13.95
C GLU A 152 16.15 13.61 -12.58
N MET A 153 16.85 12.61 -12.04
CA MET A 153 16.50 11.97 -10.77
C MET A 153 16.42 12.95 -9.59
N LEU A 154 17.42 13.84 -9.46
CA LEU A 154 17.45 14.80 -8.36
C LEU A 154 16.34 15.87 -8.51
N PRO A 155 16.20 16.58 -9.65
CA PRO A 155 15.09 17.51 -9.86
C PRO A 155 13.72 16.87 -9.64
N SER A 156 13.50 15.65 -10.15
CA SER A 156 12.24 14.93 -9.96
C SER A 156 11.97 14.60 -8.50
N SER A 157 13.01 14.21 -7.74
CA SER A 157 12.88 13.91 -6.30
C SER A 157 12.61 15.18 -5.48
N GLN A 158 13.23 16.31 -5.86
CA GLN A 158 12.95 17.60 -5.24
C GLN A 158 11.52 18.06 -5.51
N ASN A 159 11.05 17.95 -6.76
CA ASN A 159 9.67 18.28 -7.12
C ASN A 159 8.66 17.43 -6.36
N LEU A 160 8.91 16.11 -6.26
CA LEU A 160 8.07 15.19 -5.50
C LEU A 160 8.03 15.53 -4.00
N SER A 161 9.19 15.82 -3.40
CA SER A 161 9.27 16.22 -2.01
C SER A 161 8.53 17.53 -1.74
N ALA A 162 8.68 18.52 -2.63
CA ALA A 162 7.99 19.80 -2.54
C ALA A 162 6.46 19.65 -2.70
N TYR A 163 6.02 18.76 -3.61
CA TYR A 163 4.60 18.47 -3.77
C TYR A 163 3.98 17.81 -2.54
N ILE A 164 4.66 16.81 -1.94
CA ILE A 164 4.18 16.18 -0.70
C ILE A 164 4.09 17.21 0.43
N ASP A 165 5.11 18.08 0.57
CA ASP A 165 5.12 19.15 1.56
C ASP A 165 3.96 20.14 1.36
N TYR A 166 3.73 20.57 0.11
CA TYR A 166 2.61 21.43 -0.28
C TYR A 166 1.25 20.79 0.02
N THR A 167 1.06 19.52 -0.34
CA THR A 167 -0.21 18.79 -0.13
C THR A 167 -0.54 18.67 1.36
N LEU A 168 0.45 18.38 2.21
CA LEU A 168 0.25 18.29 3.65
C LEU A 168 0.04 19.69 4.26
N LYS A 169 0.92 20.65 3.99
CA LYS A 169 0.96 21.91 4.74
C LYS A 169 -0.01 22.97 4.23
N GLU A 170 -0.16 23.09 2.92
CA GLU A 170 -0.98 24.13 2.29
C GLU A 170 -2.36 23.58 1.89
N LYS A 171 -2.44 22.44 1.21
CA LYS A 171 -3.75 21.83 0.87
C LYS A 171 -4.46 21.20 2.07
N LYS A 172 -3.75 20.97 3.19
CA LYS A 172 -4.26 20.27 4.38
C LYS A 172 -4.86 18.91 4.05
N GLN A 173 -4.19 18.19 3.16
CA GLN A 173 -4.64 16.91 2.61
C GLN A 173 -3.62 15.83 2.97
N SER A 174 -4.07 14.74 3.59
CA SER A 174 -3.22 13.58 3.87
C SER A 174 -2.70 12.95 2.57
N VAL A 175 -1.52 12.31 2.65
CA VAL A 175 -0.87 11.59 1.55
C VAL A 175 -0.64 10.16 1.98
N TRP A 176 -0.96 9.20 1.12
CA TRP A 176 -0.52 7.82 1.25
C TRP A 176 0.66 7.52 0.31
N ILE A 177 1.67 6.83 0.85
CA ILE A 177 2.79 6.31 0.07
C ILE A 177 3.36 5.04 0.73
N ALA A 178 3.67 4.03 -0.10
CA ALA A 178 4.28 2.79 0.36
C ALA A 178 5.69 3.04 0.95
N GLN A 179 6.05 2.29 2.00
CA GLN A 179 7.33 2.41 2.72
C GLN A 179 8.57 2.06 1.88
N ARG A 180 8.37 1.46 0.70
CA ARG A 180 9.41 1.18 -0.29
C ARG A 180 8.82 1.17 -1.71
N GLU A 181 9.70 1.26 -2.69
CA GLU A 181 9.32 1.11 -4.08
C GLU A 181 8.88 -0.34 -4.37
N GLY A 182 7.66 -0.48 -4.88
CA GLY A 182 7.05 -1.78 -5.20
C GLY A 182 6.53 -2.53 -3.98
N ARG A 183 5.58 -3.44 -4.23
CA ARG A 183 5.02 -4.33 -3.20
C ARG A 183 6.07 -5.34 -2.73
N ALA A 184 5.95 -5.78 -1.48
CA ALA A 184 6.74 -6.88 -0.96
C ALA A 184 6.37 -8.18 -1.67
N LYS A 185 7.36 -8.84 -2.25
CA LYS A 185 7.19 -10.15 -2.90
C LYS A 185 7.43 -11.29 -1.93
N ASP A 186 8.40 -11.11 -1.05
CA ASP A 186 8.92 -12.07 -0.08
C ASP A 186 8.23 -12.01 1.28
N GLY A 187 7.20 -11.19 1.46
CA GLY A 187 6.59 -11.06 2.78
C GLY A 187 7.27 -10.09 3.74
N PHE A 188 8.46 -9.60 3.38
CA PHE A 188 9.34 -8.86 4.29
C PHE A 188 9.20 -7.36 4.07
N ASP A 189 8.51 -6.71 4.99
CA ASP A 189 8.29 -5.27 4.96
C ASP A 189 9.51 -4.56 5.54
N LYS A 190 10.18 -3.69 4.78
CA LYS A 190 11.28 -2.86 5.30
C LYS A 190 11.27 -1.49 4.66
N THR A 191 11.34 -0.45 5.48
CA THR A 191 11.29 0.94 5.04
C THR A 191 12.59 1.30 4.34
N ASN A 192 12.49 1.89 3.14
CA ASN A 192 13.66 2.34 2.40
C ASN A 192 14.10 3.73 2.92
N PRO A 193 15.32 3.89 3.51
CA PRO A 193 15.80 5.19 3.97
C PRO A 193 15.91 6.24 2.84
N GLY A 194 16.03 5.81 1.58
CA GLY A 194 15.99 6.69 0.41
C GLY A 194 14.66 7.45 0.27
N LEU A 195 13.56 6.87 0.73
CA LEU A 195 12.25 7.53 0.76
C LEU A 195 12.25 8.70 1.76
N LEU A 196 12.78 8.48 2.96
CA LEU A 196 12.93 9.53 3.98
C LEU A 196 13.92 10.62 3.54
N LYS A 197 14.98 10.23 2.81
CA LYS A 197 15.89 11.19 2.18
C LYS A 197 15.15 12.09 1.20
N MET A 198 14.25 11.51 0.39
CA MET A 198 13.40 12.26 -0.54
C MET A 198 12.46 13.19 0.20
N PHE A 199 11.73 12.74 1.22
CA PHE A 199 10.85 13.62 2.03
C PHE A 199 11.59 14.83 2.61
N GLY A 200 12.84 14.66 3.01
CA GLY A 200 13.70 15.72 3.53
C GLY A 200 14.32 16.64 2.49
N MET A 201 13.99 16.55 1.19
CA MET A 201 14.52 17.47 0.17
C MET A 201 13.82 18.82 0.17
N ALA A 202 12.57 18.90 0.63
CA ALA A 202 11.82 20.15 0.83
C ALA A 202 12.16 20.87 2.15
N ALA A 203 13.01 20.29 2.99
CA ALA A 203 13.43 20.89 4.24
C ALA A 203 14.19 22.20 3.97
N LYS A 204 13.65 23.32 4.48
CA LYS A 204 14.32 24.63 4.45
C LYS A 204 15.33 24.77 5.59
N ASP A 205 15.02 24.14 6.72
CA ASP A 205 15.80 24.19 7.96
C ASP A 205 16.29 22.79 8.37
N ASN A 206 16.21 22.48 9.67
CA ASN A 206 16.60 21.20 10.25
C ASN A 206 15.78 20.04 9.67
N LEU A 207 16.49 19.01 9.18
CA LEU A 207 15.88 17.81 8.59
C LEU A 207 14.95 17.06 9.56
N LEU A 208 15.32 16.93 10.83
CA LEU A 208 14.50 16.23 11.82
C LEU A 208 13.20 17.00 12.06
N ASP A 209 13.28 18.33 12.26
CA ASP A 209 12.10 19.17 12.47
C ASP A 209 11.16 19.12 11.26
N HIS A 210 11.73 19.13 10.04
CA HIS A 210 10.96 18.93 8.82
C HIS A 210 10.24 17.57 8.81
N LEU A 211 10.94 16.47 9.09
CA LEU A 211 10.32 15.13 9.11
C LEU A 211 9.24 15.00 10.20
N ILE A 212 9.42 15.64 11.36
CA ILE A 212 8.39 15.75 12.40
C ILE A 212 7.16 16.49 11.85
N SER A 213 7.36 17.58 11.10
CA SER A 213 6.26 18.38 10.54
C SER A 213 5.41 17.65 9.50
N LEU A 214 5.89 16.51 8.96
CA LEU A 214 5.15 15.70 7.99
C LEU A 214 4.11 14.77 8.64
N ASN A 215 4.08 14.65 9.97
CA ASN A 215 3.19 13.75 10.70
C ASN A 215 3.22 12.32 10.14
N ILE A 216 4.43 11.77 9.95
CA ILE A 216 4.61 10.42 9.42
C ILE A 216 3.89 9.43 10.32
N THR A 217 2.88 8.77 9.76
CA THR A 217 1.96 7.90 10.48
C THR A 217 1.97 6.51 9.84
N PRO A 218 2.60 5.51 10.50
CA PRO A 218 2.65 4.16 9.98
C PRO A 218 1.26 3.50 9.96
N VAL A 219 0.96 2.78 8.89
CA VAL A 219 -0.27 1.99 8.72
C VAL A 219 0.12 0.57 8.35
N SER A 220 -0.38 -0.42 9.09
CA SER A 220 -0.17 -1.83 8.77
C SER A 220 -1.35 -2.38 7.98
N ILE A 221 -1.08 -3.06 6.87
CA ILE A 221 -2.08 -3.71 6.04
C ILE A 221 -1.82 -5.22 6.06
N ALA A 222 -2.72 -5.97 6.69
CA ALA A 222 -2.60 -7.40 6.86
C ALA A 222 -3.68 -8.13 6.06
N TYR A 223 -3.29 -8.73 4.95
CA TYR A 223 -4.10 -9.71 4.21
C TYR A 223 -3.76 -11.11 4.73
N GLU A 224 -4.78 -11.93 4.95
CA GLU A 224 -4.59 -13.33 5.32
C GLU A 224 -4.03 -14.14 4.16
N LEU A 225 -4.53 -13.88 2.95
CA LEU A 225 -4.12 -14.52 1.70
C LEU A 225 -3.79 -13.45 0.65
N ASP A 226 -2.76 -13.71 -0.14
CA ASP A 226 -2.36 -12.86 -1.27
C ASP A 226 -2.79 -13.53 -2.57
N PRO A 227 -3.77 -12.99 -3.32
CA PRO A 227 -4.20 -13.56 -4.58
C PRO A 227 -3.09 -13.82 -5.59
N CYS A 228 -2.00 -13.03 -5.53
CA CYS A 228 -0.87 -13.05 -6.45
C CYS A 228 0.32 -13.89 -5.96
N ASP A 229 0.22 -14.59 -4.82
CA ASP A 229 1.36 -15.29 -4.21
C ASP A 229 2.04 -16.31 -5.13
N GLY A 230 1.28 -17.18 -5.79
CA GLY A 230 1.83 -18.15 -6.74
C GLY A 230 2.60 -17.49 -7.90
N PHE A 231 2.20 -16.27 -8.30
CA PHE A 231 2.89 -15.51 -9.35
C PHE A 231 4.19 -14.88 -8.87
N LYS A 232 4.43 -14.78 -7.56
CA LYS A 232 5.66 -14.23 -6.98
C LYS A 232 6.77 -15.28 -6.88
N VAL A 233 6.41 -16.57 -6.77
CA VAL A 233 7.37 -17.66 -6.53
C VAL A 233 8.43 -17.78 -7.64
N PRO A 234 8.09 -17.83 -8.94
CA PRO A 234 9.10 -17.97 -10.00
C PRO A 234 10.10 -16.82 -10.04
N GLU A 235 9.65 -15.60 -9.73
CA GLU A 235 10.52 -14.44 -9.64
C GLU A 235 11.46 -14.53 -8.44
N LEU A 236 10.95 -14.95 -7.28
CA LEU A 236 11.75 -15.10 -6.08
C LEU A 236 12.82 -16.20 -6.25
N ILE A 237 12.50 -17.32 -6.90
CA ILE A 237 13.47 -18.38 -7.26
C ILE A 237 14.62 -17.80 -8.07
N LYS A 238 14.31 -17.08 -9.16
CA LYS A 238 15.33 -16.46 -10.02
C LYS A 238 16.17 -15.44 -9.26
N LYS A 239 15.53 -14.62 -8.42
CA LYS A 239 16.23 -13.64 -7.60
C LYS A 239 17.20 -14.28 -6.61
N GLU A 240 16.83 -15.40 -5.98
CA GLU A 240 17.73 -16.16 -5.10
C GLU A 240 18.92 -16.76 -5.85
N ALA A 241 18.70 -17.20 -7.10
CA ALA A 241 19.75 -17.66 -8.00
C ALA A 241 20.66 -16.54 -8.52
N GLY A 242 20.37 -15.27 -8.20
CA GLY A 242 21.09 -14.11 -8.74
C GLY A 242 20.77 -13.82 -10.20
N GLU A 243 19.69 -14.40 -10.73
CA GLU A 243 19.24 -14.22 -12.10
C GLU A 243 18.29 -13.02 -12.23
N GLU A 244 18.30 -12.39 -13.40
CA GLU A 244 17.36 -11.33 -13.73
C GLU A 244 15.97 -11.91 -14.07
N TYR A 245 14.94 -11.42 -13.38
CA TYR A 245 13.56 -11.71 -13.73
C TYR A 245 13.03 -10.66 -14.70
N ILE A 246 12.79 -11.07 -15.94
CA ILE A 246 12.14 -10.24 -16.96
C ILE A 246 10.64 -10.53 -16.91
N LYS A 247 9.85 -9.53 -16.50
CA LYS A 247 8.39 -9.62 -16.47
C LYS A 247 7.82 -9.89 -17.85
N ALA A 248 6.79 -10.71 -17.92
CA ALA A 248 6.02 -10.87 -19.15
C ALA A 248 5.22 -9.59 -19.45
N LYS A 249 4.96 -9.33 -20.74
CA LYS A 249 4.05 -8.26 -21.15
C LYS A 249 2.64 -8.57 -20.61
N GLY A 250 1.99 -7.61 -19.96
CA GLY A 250 0.67 -7.81 -19.36
C GLY A 250 0.69 -8.38 -17.94
N GLU A 251 1.87 -8.67 -17.38
CA GLU A 251 1.98 -9.32 -16.07
C GLU A 251 1.47 -8.41 -14.93
N ASP A 252 1.80 -7.11 -14.96
CA ASP A 252 1.32 -6.16 -13.96
C ASP A 252 -0.21 -6.00 -14.05
N GLU A 253 -0.78 -5.95 -15.25
CA GLU A 253 -2.24 -5.90 -15.47
C GLU A 253 -2.95 -7.14 -14.92
N LYS A 254 -2.38 -8.33 -15.15
CA LYS A 254 -2.90 -9.58 -14.59
C LYS A 254 -2.84 -9.57 -13.06
N ASN A 255 -1.74 -9.11 -12.49
CA ASN A 255 -1.57 -9.00 -11.04
C ASN A 255 -2.56 -8.00 -10.42
N MET A 256 -2.81 -6.86 -11.07
CA MET A 256 -3.80 -5.89 -10.61
C MET A 256 -5.21 -6.49 -10.63
N LEU A 257 -5.59 -7.15 -11.73
CA LEU A 257 -6.91 -7.79 -11.84
C LEU A 257 -7.10 -8.88 -10.79
N LEU A 258 -6.09 -9.75 -10.62
CA LEU A 258 -6.15 -10.84 -9.66
C LEU A 258 -6.12 -10.34 -8.21
N GLY A 259 -5.35 -9.30 -7.92
CA GLY A 259 -5.36 -8.63 -6.61
C GLY A 259 -6.73 -8.09 -6.25
N ILE A 260 -7.41 -7.44 -7.21
CA ILE A 260 -8.78 -6.94 -7.03
C ILE A 260 -9.77 -8.08 -6.81
N GLN A 261 -9.78 -9.09 -7.69
CA GLN A 261 -10.83 -10.12 -7.74
C GLN A 261 -10.62 -11.31 -6.82
N GLY A 262 -9.37 -11.70 -6.56
CA GLY A 262 -9.05 -12.94 -5.88
C GLY A 262 -9.39 -12.91 -4.40
N ASN A 263 -9.65 -14.10 -3.84
CA ASN A 263 -9.94 -14.28 -2.42
C ASN A 263 -8.72 -13.87 -1.57
N LYS A 264 -8.95 -12.98 -0.60
CA LYS A 264 -7.94 -12.44 0.32
C LYS A 264 -8.02 -13.03 1.72
N GLY A 265 -8.99 -13.93 1.97
CA GLY A 265 -9.35 -14.37 3.31
C GLY A 265 -9.80 -13.17 4.14
N ASN A 266 -9.26 -13.03 5.33
CA ASN A 266 -9.50 -11.88 6.21
C ASN A 266 -8.52 -10.73 5.92
N VAL A 267 -8.97 -9.49 6.10
CA VAL A 267 -8.16 -8.28 5.91
C VAL A 267 -8.30 -7.34 7.10
N HIS A 268 -7.17 -6.89 7.63
CA HIS A 268 -7.11 -5.93 8.74
C HIS A 268 -6.19 -4.75 8.42
N LEU A 269 -6.68 -3.53 8.61
CA LEU A 269 -5.87 -2.32 8.56
C LEU A 269 -5.71 -1.71 9.95
N GLN A 270 -4.47 -1.51 10.39
CA GLN A 270 -4.17 -0.86 11.65
C GLN A 270 -3.49 0.48 11.40
N PHE A 271 -4.21 1.56 11.68
CA PHE A 271 -3.63 2.90 11.70
C PHE A 271 -2.84 3.09 12.99
N GLY A 272 -1.60 3.54 12.87
CA GLY A 272 -0.76 3.96 13.98
C GLY A 272 -1.05 5.39 14.43
N THR A 273 -0.14 5.93 15.23
CA THR A 273 -0.09 7.36 15.59
C THR A 273 1.15 7.99 14.95
N PRO A 274 1.20 9.33 14.77
CA PRO A 274 2.40 10.00 14.29
C PRO A 274 3.64 9.62 15.11
N ILE A 275 4.76 9.33 14.44
CA ILE A 275 6.02 8.93 15.10
C ILE A 275 6.79 10.11 15.70
N ASN A 276 6.22 11.31 15.66
CA ASN A 276 6.86 12.59 16.00
C ASN A 276 7.66 12.52 17.32
N GLU A 277 7.05 12.08 18.41
CA GLU A 277 7.74 11.98 19.71
C GLU A 277 8.88 10.96 19.70
N LYS A 278 8.69 9.81 19.03
CA LYS A 278 9.71 8.76 18.94
C LYS A 278 10.95 9.21 18.18
N ILE A 279 10.79 10.09 17.19
CA ILE A 279 11.92 10.55 16.36
C ILE A 279 12.58 11.82 16.92
N LYS A 280 11.89 12.61 17.75
CA LYS A 280 12.49 13.75 18.49
C LYS A 280 13.68 13.33 19.34
N GLU A 281 13.65 12.11 19.88
CA GLU A 281 14.74 11.50 20.65
C GLU A 281 16.07 11.45 19.87
N PHE A 282 16.02 11.51 18.53
CA PHE A 282 17.20 11.46 17.66
C PHE A 282 17.85 12.83 17.39
N SER A 283 17.46 13.90 18.09
CA SER A 283 18.00 15.26 17.92
C SER A 283 19.53 15.38 18.10
N ALA A 284 20.14 14.45 18.84
CA ALA A 284 21.59 14.37 19.02
C ALA A 284 22.32 13.79 17.79
N ILE A 285 21.65 13.02 16.92
CA ILE A 285 22.27 12.36 15.77
C ILE A 285 22.58 13.39 14.69
N LYS A 286 23.87 13.65 14.43
CA LYS A 286 24.32 14.61 13.41
C LYS A 286 24.49 14.00 12.03
N ASN A 287 24.79 12.70 11.95
CA ASN A 287 24.94 12.03 10.67
C ASN A 287 23.55 11.81 10.03
N ARG A 288 23.34 12.43 8.87
CA ARG A 288 22.06 12.35 8.14
C ARG A 288 21.65 10.90 7.80
N ASN A 289 22.58 10.07 7.34
CA ASN A 289 22.26 8.69 6.95
C ASN A 289 21.89 7.84 8.17
N GLU A 290 22.60 8.03 9.28
CA GLU A 290 22.29 7.39 10.55
C GLU A 290 20.93 7.81 11.10
N LEU A 291 20.61 9.11 11.06
CA LEU A 291 19.31 9.63 11.46
C LEU A 291 18.18 8.98 10.65
N LEU A 292 18.29 8.99 9.32
CA LEU A 292 17.28 8.40 8.43
C LEU A 292 17.15 6.88 8.64
N LYS A 293 18.25 6.16 8.91
CA LYS A 293 18.21 4.72 9.23
C LYS A 293 17.47 4.46 10.54
N ASN A 294 17.69 5.29 11.57
CA ASN A 294 16.99 5.16 12.84
C ASN A 294 15.49 5.46 12.73
N ILE A 295 15.12 6.50 11.97
CA ILE A 295 13.71 6.83 11.69
C ILE A 295 13.03 5.70 10.90
N ALA A 296 13.69 5.15 9.87
CA ALA A 296 13.18 3.99 9.14
C ALA A 296 12.94 2.80 10.08
N GLY A 297 13.86 2.55 11.02
CA GLY A 297 13.69 1.52 12.04
C GLY A 297 12.52 1.77 13.00
N VAL A 298 12.19 3.04 13.31
CA VAL A 298 10.97 3.37 14.08
C VAL A 298 9.72 2.99 13.28
N ILE A 299 9.66 3.38 12.01
CA ILE A 299 8.54 3.07 11.13
C ILE A 299 8.33 1.56 11.01
N ASP A 300 9.42 0.82 10.73
CA ASP A 300 9.39 -0.64 10.63
C ASP A 300 8.83 -1.27 11.92
N ARG A 301 9.32 -0.85 13.09
CA ARG A 301 8.82 -1.37 14.38
C ARG A 301 7.35 -1.07 14.61
N GLU A 302 6.87 0.12 14.27
CA GLU A 302 5.45 0.44 14.41
C GLU A 302 4.60 -0.41 13.47
N ILE A 303 5.03 -0.62 12.22
CA ILE A 303 4.33 -1.47 11.25
C ILE A 303 4.29 -2.92 11.73
N TYR A 304 5.41 -3.47 12.19
CA TYR A 304 5.48 -4.86 12.66
C TYR A 304 4.65 -5.09 13.92
N LYS A 305 4.70 -4.14 14.86
CA LYS A 305 3.91 -4.20 16.10
C LYS A 305 2.41 -4.19 15.81
N ASN A 306 2.00 -3.39 14.84
CA ASN A 306 0.59 -3.18 14.49
C ASN A 306 0.09 -4.17 13.43
N TYR A 307 0.95 -5.03 12.89
CA TYR A 307 0.54 -6.04 11.92
C TYR A 307 -0.32 -7.12 12.58
N HIS A 308 -1.51 -7.35 12.04
CA HIS A 308 -2.37 -8.44 12.49
C HIS A 308 -1.87 -9.76 11.90
N LEU A 309 -1.43 -10.69 12.75
CA LEU A 309 -0.97 -12.00 12.32
C LEU A 309 -2.14 -12.99 12.23
N TRP A 310 -2.30 -13.59 11.06
CA TRP A 310 -3.31 -14.59 10.77
C TRP A 310 -2.79 -16.02 11.00
N ASN A 311 -3.71 -16.99 10.95
CA ASN A 311 -3.38 -18.41 11.00
C ASN A 311 -2.31 -18.79 9.97
N SER A 312 -2.45 -18.30 8.73
CA SER A 312 -1.51 -18.53 7.64
C SER A 312 -0.08 -18.14 8.02
N ASN A 313 0.09 -17.02 8.73
CA ASN A 313 1.42 -16.54 9.15
C ASN A 313 2.07 -17.44 10.20
N TYR A 314 1.28 -17.93 11.17
CA TYR A 314 1.78 -18.81 12.22
C TYR A 314 2.06 -20.22 11.72
N VAL A 315 1.17 -20.78 10.88
CA VAL A 315 1.36 -22.08 10.24
C VAL A 315 2.61 -22.05 9.37
N ALA A 316 2.74 -21.03 8.50
CA ALA A 316 3.90 -20.91 7.62
C ALA A 316 5.22 -20.86 8.40
N TYR A 317 5.26 -20.12 9.52
CA TYR A 317 6.44 -20.07 10.39
C TYR A 317 6.83 -21.45 10.91
N ASP A 318 5.89 -22.17 11.51
CA ASP A 318 6.17 -23.44 12.16
C ASP A 318 6.49 -24.55 11.15
N VAL A 319 5.84 -24.56 9.99
CA VAL A 319 6.18 -25.51 8.90
C VAL A 319 7.60 -25.24 8.39
N LEU A 320 7.92 -23.97 8.07
CA LEU A 320 9.24 -23.59 7.56
C LEU A 320 10.39 -23.92 8.53
N HIS A 321 10.16 -23.75 9.84
CA HIS A 321 11.18 -23.99 10.86
C HIS A 321 11.10 -25.37 11.52
N SER A 322 10.23 -26.27 11.05
CA SER A 322 9.96 -27.56 11.68
C SER A 322 9.67 -27.44 13.19
N SER A 323 8.86 -26.44 13.56
CA SER A 323 8.56 -26.00 14.92
C SER A 323 7.09 -26.26 15.28
N THR A 324 6.78 -26.21 16.58
CA THR A 324 5.40 -26.26 17.13
C THR A 324 5.07 -25.05 18.01
N LYS A 325 5.90 -24.00 17.95
CA LYS A 325 5.86 -22.82 18.82
C LYS A 325 4.51 -22.10 18.80
N TYR A 326 3.84 -22.05 17.64
CA TYR A 326 2.60 -21.33 17.43
C TYR A 326 1.38 -22.22 17.22
N VAL A 327 1.47 -23.53 17.48
CA VAL A 327 0.33 -24.46 17.35
C VAL A 327 -0.91 -23.99 18.11
N SER A 328 -0.73 -23.33 19.27
CA SER A 328 -1.82 -22.74 20.06
C SER A 328 -2.50 -21.52 19.41
N LYS A 329 -1.97 -21.02 18.29
CA LYS A 329 -2.49 -19.88 17.52
C LYS A 329 -3.21 -20.30 16.25
N TYR A 330 -3.31 -21.61 15.96
CA TYR A 330 -4.02 -22.09 14.78
C TYR A 330 -5.49 -22.34 15.12
N ASP A 331 -6.36 -22.09 14.15
CA ASP A 331 -7.69 -22.69 14.19
C ASP A 331 -7.63 -24.21 13.96
N LYS A 332 -8.73 -24.88 14.33
CA LYS A 332 -8.92 -26.30 14.02
C LYS A 332 -8.81 -26.51 12.50
N ASN A 333 -7.90 -27.39 12.08
CA ASN A 333 -7.55 -27.67 10.68
C ASN A 333 -6.86 -26.51 9.93
N GLY A 334 -6.50 -25.41 10.60
CA GLY A 334 -5.88 -24.25 9.92
C GLY A 334 -4.55 -24.58 9.24
N LYS A 335 -3.79 -25.53 9.78
CA LYS A 335 -2.57 -26.04 9.14
C LYS A 335 -2.87 -26.73 7.80
N GLU A 336 -3.83 -27.64 7.78
CA GLU A 336 -4.21 -28.40 6.58
C GLU A 336 -4.76 -27.44 5.51
N GLN A 337 -5.67 -26.54 5.90
CA GLN A 337 -6.25 -25.55 4.99
C GLN A 337 -5.19 -24.66 4.33
N PHE A 338 -4.20 -24.18 5.10
CA PHE A 338 -3.15 -23.35 4.54
C PHE A 338 -2.20 -24.13 3.61
N LEU A 339 -1.89 -25.40 3.93
CA LEU A 339 -1.07 -26.25 3.07
C LEU A 339 -1.81 -26.59 1.77
N ASP A 340 -3.12 -26.86 1.83
CA ASP A 340 -3.96 -27.07 0.64
C ASP A 340 -4.01 -25.81 -0.23
N TYR A 341 -4.16 -24.64 0.41
CA TYR A 341 -4.09 -23.34 -0.27
C TYR A 341 -2.73 -23.16 -0.97
N MET A 342 -1.61 -23.37 -0.26
CA MET A 342 -0.26 -23.29 -0.83
C MET A 342 -0.12 -24.21 -2.04
N ASN A 343 -0.52 -25.47 -1.91
CA ASN A 343 -0.43 -26.44 -3.00
C ASN A 343 -1.26 -26.01 -4.22
N SER A 344 -2.46 -25.47 -4.00
CA SER A 344 -3.29 -24.93 -5.09
C SER A 344 -2.64 -23.77 -5.83
N LYS A 345 -1.86 -22.93 -5.13
CA LYS A 345 -1.17 -21.77 -5.69
C LYS A 345 0.14 -22.13 -6.39
N LEU A 346 0.87 -23.11 -5.86
CA LEU A 346 2.10 -23.62 -6.47
C LEU A 346 1.81 -24.43 -7.74
N GLY A 347 0.67 -25.12 -7.82
CA GLY A 347 0.26 -25.85 -9.01
C GLY A 347 1.31 -26.89 -9.44
N ASN A 348 1.97 -26.67 -10.57
CA ASN A 348 3.01 -27.56 -11.08
C ASN A 348 4.35 -27.49 -10.32
N LEU A 349 4.49 -26.55 -9.37
CA LEU A 349 5.67 -26.43 -8.50
C LEU A 349 5.52 -27.20 -7.18
N VAL A 350 4.39 -27.89 -6.94
CA VAL A 350 4.22 -28.74 -5.75
C VAL A 350 5.26 -29.86 -5.74
N GLY A 351 5.91 -30.08 -4.60
CA GLY A 351 7.02 -31.01 -4.43
C GLY A 351 8.40 -30.42 -4.77
N ASP A 352 8.48 -29.19 -5.27
CA ASP A 352 9.73 -28.44 -5.36
C ASP A 352 10.04 -27.77 -4.02
N ASN A 353 11.03 -28.31 -3.31
CA ASN A 353 11.44 -27.81 -1.99
C ASN A 353 11.81 -26.32 -1.99
N GLN A 354 12.38 -25.78 -3.07
CA GLN A 354 12.73 -24.36 -3.13
C GLN A 354 11.45 -23.52 -3.26
N ALA A 355 10.54 -23.90 -4.14
CA ALA A 355 9.28 -23.20 -4.34
C ALA A 355 8.42 -23.20 -3.07
N GLU A 356 8.32 -24.34 -2.39
CA GLU A 356 7.59 -24.47 -1.12
C GLU A 356 8.20 -23.61 -0.01
N ASN A 357 9.53 -23.64 0.15
CA ASN A 357 10.22 -22.81 1.15
C ASN A 357 10.02 -21.31 0.89
N ILE A 358 10.11 -20.87 -0.36
CA ILE A 358 9.85 -19.47 -0.73
C ILE A 358 8.42 -19.07 -0.38
N PHE A 359 7.44 -19.91 -0.72
CA PHE A 359 6.04 -19.64 -0.42
C PHE A 359 5.79 -19.55 1.08
N LEU A 360 6.33 -20.50 1.86
CA LEU A 360 6.26 -20.47 3.32
C LEU A 360 6.95 -19.22 3.89
N GLN A 361 8.12 -18.84 3.37
CA GLN A 361 8.85 -17.65 3.81
C GLN A 361 8.03 -16.37 3.62
N MET A 362 7.26 -16.25 2.52
CA MET A 362 6.37 -15.12 2.27
C MET A 362 5.35 -14.90 3.39
N TYR A 363 4.79 -15.99 3.92
CA TYR A 363 3.80 -15.93 4.99
C TYR A 363 4.42 -15.95 6.39
N ALA A 364 5.61 -16.52 6.56
CA ALA A 364 6.33 -16.56 7.84
C ALA A 364 6.99 -15.22 8.20
N ASN A 365 7.40 -14.41 7.21
CA ASN A 365 8.10 -13.14 7.44
C ASN A 365 7.36 -12.13 8.33
N PRO A 366 6.03 -11.94 8.22
CA PRO A 366 5.27 -11.16 9.20
C PRO A 366 5.48 -11.62 10.65
N THR A 367 5.45 -12.94 10.91
CA THR A 367 5.69 -13.51 12.24
C THR A 367 7.14 -13.24 12.71
N ILE A 368 8.12 -13.41 11.83
CA ILE A 368 9.54 -13.14 12.11
C ILE A 368 9.75 -11.65 12.48
N ASN A 369 9.14 -10.74 11.72
CA ASN A 369 9.20 -9.30 11.97
C ASN A 369 8.57 -8.90 13.32
N ALA A 370 7.43 -9.50 13.66
CA ALA A 370 6.78 -9.30 14.94
C ALA A 370 7.65 -9.80 16.12
N GLU A 371 8.35 -10.93 15.96
CA GLU A 371 9.29 -11.43 16.97
C GLU A 371 10.49 -10.51 17.19
N ALA A 372 11.12 -10.03 16.10
CA ALA A 372 12.25 -9.12 16.17
C ALA A 372 11.91 -7.84 16.97
N THR A 373 10.68 -7.34 16.82
CA THR A 373 10.18 -6.18 17.56
C THR A 373 10.04 -6.45 19.06
N LYS A 374 9.56 -7.64 19.45
CA LYS A 374 9.41 -8.03 20.86
C LYS A 374 10.76 -8.18 21.57
N GLN A 375 11.76 -8.73 20.87
CA GLN A 375 13.11 -8.88 21.43
C GLN A 375 13.75 -7.52 21.72
N PHE A 376 13.60 -6.55 20.82
CA PHE A 376 14.09 -5.19 21.03
C PHE A 376 13.45 -4.50 22.26
N GLN A 377 12.13 -4.65 22.44
CA GLN A 377 11.43 -4.10 23.61
C GLN A 377 11.88 -4.71 24.94
N LYS A 378 12.37 -5.96 24.94
CA LYS A 378 12.93 -6.62 26.13
C LYS A 378 14.34 -6.15 26.48
N LEU A 379 15.08 -5.56 25.53
CA LEU A 379 16.44 -5.06 25.76
C LEU A 379 16.46 -3.61 26.29
N ILE A 380 15.34 -2.90 26.21
CA ILE A 380 15.21 -1.48 26.63
C ILE A 380 14.50 -1.35 28.00
N LYS A 381 13.87 -2.43 28.48
CA LYS A 381 13.34 -2.55 29.84
C LYS A 381 14.35 -3.27 30.72
#